data_AF-A0A846Q8D2-F1
#
_entry.id   AF-A0A846Q8D2-F1
#
_cell.length_a   1.000
_cell.length_b   1.000
_cell.length_c   1.000
_cell.angle_alpha   90.00
_cell.angle_beta   90.00
_cell.angle_gamma   90.00
#
_symmetry.space_group_name_H-M   'P 1'
#
loop_
_entity.id
_entity.type
_entity.pdbx_description
1 polymer ?
#
loop_
_entity_poly.entity_id
_entity_poly.type
_entity_poly.pdbx_seq_one_letter_code
_entity_poly.pdbx_strand_id
1 'polypeptide(L)'
;MKADEDWRCECPDHKYREVECKHIFAVKLSLTLRRQVASSDEVFELIKENVVSECVVCGSRDIMRHGTGKNRKGAKQRFRCKGCGHTFVEKDEALENIKNDPKVVTLALDLYFKGISLRKIPITSNSSTESL
;
A
#
# COMPACT_ATOMS: atom_id res chain seq x y z
N MET A 1 30.09 3.45 -7.99
CA MET A 1 30.22 2.19 -7.22
C MET A 1 30.76 2.57 -5.84
N LYS A 2 30.30 1.94 -4.75
CA LYS A 2 30.87 2.15 -3.41
C LYS A 2 31.97 1.10 -3.20
N ALA A 3 33.21 1.52 -3.01
CA ALA A 3 34.35 0.64 -2.73
C ALA A 3 35.00 1.14 -1.44
N ASP A 4 35.09 0.27 -0.42
CA ASP A 4 35.74 0.55 0.88
C ASP A 4 35.40 1.92 1.48
N GLU A 5 34.10 2.12 1.76
CA GLU A 5 33.48 3.36 2.28
C GLU A 5 33.41 4.56 1.33
N ASP A 6 34.24 4.61 0.28
CA ASP A 6 34.28 5.71 -0.68
C ASP A 6 33.38 5.52 -1.91
N TRP A 7 32.79 6.63 -2.37
CA TRP A 7 32.00 6.68 -3.60
C TRP A 7 32.86 7.05 -4.80
N ARG A 8 33.00 6.11 -5.74
CA ARG A 8 33.79 6.31 -6.96
C ARG A 8 32.92 6.31 -8.20
N CYS A 9 33.18 7.24 -9.11
CA CYS A 9 32.52 7.35 -10.41
C CYS A 9 33.52 7.64 -11.52
N GLU A 10 33.41 6.97 -12.67
CA GLU A 10 34.34 7.16 -13.80
C GLU A 10 34.02 8.38 -14.68
N CYS A 11 32.99 9.15 -14.32
CA CYS A 11 32.56 10.29 -15.12
C CYS A 11 33.58 11.46 -15.07
N PRO A 12 33.67 12.28 -16.14
CA PRO A 12 34.59 13.42 -16.18
C PRO A 12 34.44 14.37 -14.98
N ASP A 13 33.21 14.61 -14.55
CA ASP A 13 32.89 15.51 -13.43
C ASP A 13 33.58 15.08 -12.13
N HIS A 14 33.59 13.78 -11.83
CA HIS A 14 34.26 13.23 -10.65
C HIS A 14 35.78 13.15 -10.84
N LYS A 15 36.25 12.87 -12.07
CA LYS A 15 37.69 12.80 -12.39
C LYS A 15 38.40 14.15 -12.26
N TYR A 16 37.74 15.25 -12.65
CA TYR A 16 38.37 16.58 -12.65
C TYR A 16 38.11 17.38 -11.37
N ARG A 17 36.96 17.19 -10.71
CA ARG A 17 36.59 17.95 -9.51
C ARG A 17 36.85 17.21 -8.20
N GLU A 18 37.04 15.88 -8.25
CA GLU A 18 37.25 15.02 -7.07
C GLU A 18 36.14 15.12 -5.99
N VAL A 19 34.99 15.69 -6.34
CA VAL A 19 33.79 15.78 -5.49
C VAL A 19 32.75 14.76 -5.94
N GLU A 20 31.76 14.50 -5.08
CA GLU A 20 30.61 13.67 -5.45
C GLU A 20 29.89 14.25 -6.67
N CYS A 21 29.87 13.50 -7.76
CA CYS A 21 29.22 13.93 -8.98
C CYS A 21 27.70 13.67 -8.91
N LYS A 22 26.95 14.25 -9.84
CA LYS A 22 25.50 14.02 -9.98
C LYS A 22 25.09 12.54 -10.04
N HIS A 23 25.95 11.67 -10.57
CA HIS A 23 25.69 10.23 -10.63
C HIS A 23 25.77 9.58 -9.26
N ILE A 24 26.76 9.98 -8.44
CA ILE A 24 26.88 9.51 -7.05
C ILE A 24 25.66 9.99 -6.26
N PHE A 25 25.28 11.26 -6.39
CA PHE A 25 24.07 11.79 -5.76
C PHE A 25 22.80 11.06 -6.20
N ALA A 26 22.62 10.79 -7.49
CA ALA A 26 21.46 10.05 -8.00
C ALA A 26 21.39 8.63 -7.43
N VAL A 27 22.53 7.93 -7.33
CA VAL A 27 22.57 6.58 -6.74
C VAL A 27 22.27 6.63 -5.25
N LYS A 28 22.88 7.56 -4.50
CA LYS A 28 22.60 7.75 -3.07
C LYS A 28 21.12 8.05 -2.84
N LEU A 29 20.55 8.98 -3.60
CA LEU A 29 19.14 9.32 -3.53
C LEU A 29 18.25 8.10 -3.80
N SER A 30 18.53 7.35 -4.86
CA SER A 30 17.79 6.13 -5.21
C SER A 30 17.85 5.08 -4.09
N LEU A 31 19.03 4.85 -3.51
CA LEU A 31 19.20 3.90 -2.40
C LEU A 31 18.45 4.35 -1.14
N THR A 32 18.54 5.63 -0.78
CA THR A 32 17.81 6.19 0.37
C THR A 32 16.30 6.09 0.18
N LEU A 33 15.79 6.47 -0.99
CA LEU A 33 14.36 6.38 -1.30
C LEU A 33 13.87 4.94 -1.22
N ARG A 34 14.61 3.97 -1.78
CA ARG A 34 14.24 2.55 -1.70
C ARG A 34 14.17 2.03 -0.26
N ARG A 35 15.11 2.44 0.60
CA ARG A 35 15.09 2.10 2.04
C ARG A 35 13.87 2.69 2.74
N GLN A 36 13.55 3.95 2.47
CA GLN A 36 12.39 4.62 3.07
C GLN A 36 11.05 4.03 2.62
N VAL A 37 10.94 3.63 1.35
CA VAL A 37 9.76 2.93 0.82
C VAL A 37 9.61 1.57 1.50
N ALA A 38 10.69 0.78 1.60
CA ALA A 38 10.65 -0.53 2.27
C ALA A 38 10.16 -0.43 3.73
N SER A 39 10.60 0.59 4.49
CA SER A 39 10.11 0.81 5.86
C SER A 39 8.66 1.30 5.92
N SER A 40 8.15 1.93 4.87
CA SER A 40 6.77 2.43 4.82
C SER A 40 5.78 1.31 4.46
N ASP A 41 6.20 0.34 3.64
CA ASP A 41 5.40 -0.84 3.32
C ASP A 41 5.15 -1.72 4.56
N GLU A 42 6.10 -1.79 5.50
CA GLU A 42 5.91 -2.48 6.79
C GLU A 42 4.77 -1.86 7.62
N VAL A 43 4.63 -0.54 7.61
CA VAL A 43 3.52 0.17 8.30
C VAL A 43 2.18 -0.17 7.64
N PHE A 44 2.14 -0.37 6.32
CA PHE A 44 0.92 -0.72 5.60
C PHE A 44 0.48 -2.17 5.85
N GLU A 45 1.42 -3.12 5.99
CA GLU A 45 1.09 -4.50 6.34
C GLU A 45 0.55 -4.66 7.78
N LEU A 46 0.97 -3.80 8.73
CA LEU A 46 0.40 -3.81 10.08
C LEU A 46 -1.09 -3.41 10.13
N ILE A 47 -1.58 -2.67 9.13
CA ILE A 47 -3.01 -2.29 9.02
C ILE A 47 -3.86 -3.43 8.45
N LYS A 48 -3.25 -4.43 7.80
CA LYS A 48 -3.98 -5.55 7.18
C LYS A 48 -4.55 -6.56 8.18
N GLU A 49 -4.07 -6.60 9.41
CA GLU A 49 -4.62 -7.48 10.45
C GLU A 49 -5.87 -6.91 11.12
N ASN A 50 -6.80 -6.32 10.35
CA ASN A 50 -8.15 -6.09 10.84
C ASN A 50 -8.97 -7.38 10.72
N VAL A 51 -8.59 -8.36 11.55
CA VAL A 51 -9.48 -9.48 11.90
C VAL A 51 -10.66 -8.88 12.63
N VAL A 52 -11.88 -9.14 12.16
CA VAL A 52 -13.09 -8.69 12.87
C VAL A 52 -13.06 -9.21 14.31
N SER A 53 -12.74 -8.32 15.23
CA SER A 53 -12.46 -8.66 16.63
C SER A 53 -13.69 -8.50 17.52
N GLU A 54 -14.66 -7.67 17.12
CA GLU A 54 -15.82 -7.30 17.92
C GLU A 54 -17.11 -7.24 17.11
N CYS A 55 -18.23 -7.62 17.74
CA CYS A 55 -19.54 -7.52 17.11
C CYS A 55 -20.00 -6.06 17.05
N VAL A 56 -20.31 -5.57 15.84
CA VAL A 56 -20.86 -4.22 15.60
C VAL A 56 -22.17 -3.90 16.33
N VAL A 57 -22.91 -4.91 16.81
CA VAL A 57 -24.19 -4.70 17.50
C VAL A 57 -24.04 -4.68 19.02
N CYS A 58 -23.26 -5.60 19.59
CA CYS A 58 -23.19 -5.77 21.04
C CYS A 58 -21.77 -5.66 21.63
N GLY A 59 -20.74 -5.45 20.81
CA GLY A 59 -19.34 -5.35 21.24
C GLY A 59 -18.72 -6.67 21.73
N SER A 60 -19.44 -7.80 21.71
CA SER A 60 -18.88 -9.10 22.12
C SER A 60 -17.79 -9.55 21.15
N ARG A 61 -16.70 -10.08 21.71
CA ARG A 61 -15.58 -10.71 20.99
C ARG A 61 -15.83 -12.16 20.62
N ASP A 62 -16.97 -12.72 21.03
CA ASP A 62 -17.33 -14.11 20.77
C ASP A 62 -17.89 -14.28 19.36
N ILE A 63 -17.00 -14.25 18.37
CA ILE A 63 -17.34 -14.34 16.94
C ILE A 63 -16.96 -15.72 16.42
N MET A 64 -17.87 -16.35 15.67
CA MET A 64 -17.62 -17.63 14.99
C MET A 64 -17.80 -17.51 13.47
N ARG A 65 -17.02 -18.28 12.72
CA ARG A 65 -17.19 -18.44 11.28
C ARG A 65 -18.54 -19.11 10.98
N HIS A 66 -19.31 -18.56 10.05
CA HIS A 66 -20.66 -19.00 9.71
C HIS A 66 -20.86 -19.12 8.19
N GLY A 67 -20.08 -20.01 7.57
CA GLY A 67 -20.13 -20.26 6.12
C GLY A 67 -19.63 -19.09 5.27
N THR A 68 -19.86 -19.18 3.96
CA THR A 68 -19.45 -18.15 2.97
C THR A 68 -20.67 -17.67 2.18
N GLY A 69 -20.69 -16.38 1.85
CA GLY A 69 -21.69 -15.78 0.96
C GLY A 69 -21.05 -15.29 -0.32
N LYS A 70 -21.73 -15.39 -1.47
CA LYS A 70 -21.26 -14.83 -2.73
C LYS A 70 -21.72 -13.37 -2.86
N ASN A 71 -20.78 -12.45 -3.05
CA ASN A 71 -21.07 -11.08 -3.47
C ASN A 71 -20.54 -10.83 -4.90
N ARG A 72 -20.73 -9.61 -5.42
CA ARG A 72 -20.27 -9.21 -6.77
C ARG A 72 -18.74 -9.31 -6.98
N LYS A 73 -17.95 -9.24 -5.90
CA LYS A 73 -16.48 -9.32 -5.88
C LYS A 73 -15.94 -10.74 -5.61
N GLY A 74 -16.78 -11.68 -5.16
CA GLY A 74 -16.37 -13.06 -4.85
C GLY A 74 -17.08 -13.67 -3.64
N ALA A 75 -16.63 -14.87 -3.25
CA ALA A 75 -17.08 -15.49 -2.00
C ALA A 75 -16.41 -14.81 -0.80
N LYS A 76 -17.22 -14.30 0.12
CA LYS A 76 -16.77 -13.69 1.38
C LYS A 76 -17.18 -14.52 2.58
N GLN A 77 -16.34 -14.52 3.61
CA GLN A 77 -16.60 -15.19 4.87
C GLN A 77 -17.72 -14.47 5.64
N ARG A 78 -18.72 -15.22 6.10
CA ARG A 78 -19.73 -14.72 7.04
C ARG A 78 -19.32 -15.07 8.46
N PHE A 79 -19.60 -14.18 9.39
CA PHE A 79 -19.34 -14.33 10.81
C PHE A 79 -20.64 -14.20 11.59
N ARG A 80 -20.77 -14.93 12.69
CA ARG A 80 -21.90 -14.86 13.61
C ARG A 80 -21.40 -14.58 15.01
N CYS A 81 -21.99 -13.61 15.69
CA CYS A 81 -21.73 -13.38 17.10
C CYS A 81 -22.50 -14.40 17.95
N LYS A 82 -21.83 -15.03 18.92
CA LYS A 82 -22.48 -15.95 19.88
C LYS A 82 -23.27 -15.20 20.96
N GLY A 83 -22.89 -13.98 21.30
CA GLY A 83 -23.55 -13.18 22.33
C GLY A 83 -24.94 -12.68 21.91
N CYS A 84 -25.07 -12.10 20.71
CA CYS A 84 -26.34 -11.55 20.21
C CYS A 84 -26.95 -12.35 19.04
N GLY A 85 -26.27 -13.36 18.52
CA GLY A 85 -26.72 -14.16 17.38
C GLY A 85 -26.62 -13.46 16.02
N HIS A 86 -26.22 -12.18 15.98
CA HIS A 86 -26.16 -11.36 14.77
C HIS A 86 -25.11 -11.90 13.78
N THR A 87 -25.47 -11.93 12.50
CA THR A 87 -24.59 -12.40 11.42
C THR A 87 -24.16 -11.24 10.56
N PHE A 88 -22.85 -11.10 10.33
CA PHE A 88 -22.27 -10.03 9.53
C PHE A 88 -21.15 -10.58 8.63
N VAL A 89 -20.67 -9.74 7.72
CA VAL A 89 -19.55 -10.04 6.81
C VAL A 89 -18.45 -9.04 7.15
N GLU A 90 -17.19 -9.46 7.01
CA GLU A 90 -16.05 -8.55 7.09
C GLU A 90 -16.20 -7.42 6.06
N LYS A 91 -16.21 -6.18 6.56
CA LYS A 91 -16.33 -4.98 5.73
C LYS A 91 -14.99 -4.69 5.09
N ASP A 92 -14.99 -4.32 3.81
CA ASP A 92 -13.77 -3.78 3.19
C ASP A 92 -13.62 -2.35 3.70
N GLU A 93 -12.79 -2.13 4.72
CA GLU A 93 -12.84 -0.93 5.57
C GLU A 93 -12.62 0.41 4.87
N ALA A 94 -12.00 0.48 3.70
CA ALA A 94 -11.63 1.77 3.15
C ALA A 94 -12.70 2.39 2.24
N LEU A 95 -13.27 1.62 1.30
CA LEU A 95 -14.06 2.16 0.18
C LEU A 95 -15.08 1.13 -0.34
N GLU A 96 -16.14 0.91 0.43
CA GLU A 96 -17.24 0.05 0.01
C GLU A 96 -17.88 0.59 -1.28
N ASN A 97 -18.13 -0.30 -2.24
CA ASN A 97 -18.77 -0.01 -3.54
C ASN A 97 -17.95 0.80 -4.57
N ILE A 98 -16.68 1.08 -4.33
CA ILE A 98 -15.82 1.66 -5.38
C ILE A 98 -15.37 0.56 -6.38
N LYS A 99 -15.45 0.89 -7.67
CA LYS A 99 -15.05 0.00 -8.78
C LYS A 99 -13.54 -0.20 -8.86
N ASN A 100 -12.79 0.85 -8.56
CA ASN A 100 -11.32 0.88 -8.62
C ASN A 100 -10.72 0.38 -7.30
N ASP A 101 -9.46 -0.05 -7.35
CA ASP A 101 -8.70 -0.43 -6.14
C ASP A 101 -8.68 0.75 -5.14
N PRO A 102 -9.12 0.55 -3.88
CA PRO A 102 -9.07 1.58 -2.85
C PRO A 102 -7.70 2.25 -2.70
N LYS A 103 -6.61 1.51 -2.91
CA LYS A 103 -5.24 2.04 -2.84
C LYS A 103 -5.00 3.11 -3.90
N VAL A 104 -5.48 2.88 -5.13
CA VAL A 104 -5.33 3.83 -6.24
C VAL A 104 -6.11 5.10 -5.96
N VAL A 105 -7.30 4.99 -5.37
CA VAL A 105 -8.11 6.16 -5.01
C VAL A 105 -7.45 6.97 -3.90
N THR A 106 -6.99 6.32 -2.84
CA THR A 106 -6.28 7.00 -1.74
C THR A 106 -4.98 7.65 -2.23
N LEU A 107 -4.23 6.98 -3.09
CA LEU A 107 -3.02 7.55 -3.70
C LEU A 107 -3.36 8.78 -4.56
N ALA A 108 -4.39 8.70 -5.39
CA ALA A 108 -4.82 9.84 -6.21
C ALA A 108 -5.22 11.05 -5.35
N LEU A 109 -5.91 10.82 -4.23
CA LEU A 109 -6.25 11.86 -3.26
C LEU A 109 -5.00 12.46 -2.61
N ASP A 110 -4.05 11.64 -2.16
CA ASP A 110 -2.79 12.11 -1.57
C ASP A 110 -1.97 12.96 -2.55
N LEU A 111 -1.83 12.52 -3.80
CA LEU A 111 -1.14 13.27 -4.85
C LEU A 111 -1.84 14.61 -5.15
N TYR A 112 -3.18 14.63 -5.13
CA TYR A 112 -3.96 15.85 -5.30
C TYR A 112 -3.70 16.85 -4.17
N PHE A 113 -3.75 16.41 -2.90
CA PHE A 113 -3.47 17.28 -1.74
C PHE A 113 -2.02 17.76 -1.69
N LYS A 114 -1.07 16.98 -2.23
CA LYS A 114 0.33 17.41 -2.43
C LYS A 114 0.52 18.42 -3.56
N GLY A 115 -0.55 18.84 -4.24
CA GLY A 115 -0.52 19.88 -5.27
C GLY A 115 -0.08 19.40 -6.65
N ILE A 116 -0.10 18.08 -6.90
CA ILE A 116 0.23 17.54 -8.21
C ILE A 116 -0.90 17.84 -9.19
N SER A 117 -0.56 18.28 -10.41
CA SER A 117 -1.55 18.51 -11.47
C SER A 117 -2.34 17.24 -11.78
N LEU A 118 -3.66 17.35 -11.91
CA LEU A 118 -4.56 16.24 -12.25
C LEU A 118 -4.13 15.45 -13.49
N ARG A 119 -3.52 16.11 -14.48
CA ARG A 119 -2.99 15.45 -15.70
C ARG A 119 -1.83 14.48 -15.42
N LYS A 120 -1.13 14.67 -14.30
CA LYS A 120 -0.02 13.83 -13.86
C LYS A 120 -0.46 12.72 -12.90
N ILE A 121 -1.71 12.72 -12.46
CA ILE A 121 -2.26 11.68 -11.58
C ILE A 121 -2.74 10.53 -12.48
N PRO A 122 -2.10 9.35 -12.45
CA PRO A 122 -2.54 8.22 -13.25
C PRO A 122 -3.82 7.64 -12.65
N ILE A 123 -4.96 7.86 -13.32
CA ILE A 123 -6.22 7.20 -13.00
C ILE A 123 -6.44 6.09 -14.04
N THR A 124 -5.49 5.18 -14.19
CA THR A 124 -5.70 4.01 -15.05
C THR A 124 -6.42 2.93 -14.25
N SER A 125 -7.63 2.59 -14.66
CA SER A 125 -8.32 1.40 -14.18
C SER A 125 -7.64 0.17 -14.78
N ASN A 126 -6.60 -0.37 -14.14
CA ASN A 126 -6.05 -1.66 -14.55
C ASN A 126 -7.01 -2.78 -14.13
N SER A 127 -7.94 -3.12 -15.03
CA SER A 127 -8.27 -4.51 -15.28
C SER A 127 -7.03 -5.19 -15.87
N SER A 128 -6.50 -6.19 -15.15
CA SER A 128 -5.67 -7.29 -15.67
C SER A 128 -4.53 -6.93 -16.64
N THR A 129 -3.28 -6.92 -16.17
CA THR A 129 -2.12 -7.58 -16.82
C THR A 129 -0.85 -7.24 -16.05
N GLU A 130 -0.27 -8.22 -15.35
CA GLU A 130 1.18 -8.41 -15.22
C GLU A 130 1.41 -9.82 -14.67
N SER A 131 1.31 -10.77 -15.59
CA SER A 131 1.92 -12.09 -15.50
C SER A 131 2.85 -12.20 -16.69
N LEU A 132 4.13 -11.92 -16.46
CA LEU A 132 5.30 -12.42 -17.18
C LEU A 132 6.52 -12.25 -16.25
#